data_AF-A0A7W0LX22-F1
#
_entry.id   AF-A0A7W0LX22-F1
#
_cell.length_a   1.000
_cell.length_b   1.000
_cell.length_c   1.000
_cell.angle_alpha   90.00
_cell.angle_beta   90.00
_cell.angle_gamma   90.00
#
_symmetry.space_group_name_H-M   'P 1'
#
loop_
_entity.id
_entity.type
_entity.pdbx_description
1 polymer ?
#
loop_
_entity_poly.entity_id
_entity_poly.type
_entity_poly.pdbx_seq_one_letter_code
_entity_poly.pdbx_strand_id
1 'polypeptide(L)'
;MSQLRTLPAPLEQPQPVPATPRRPALHTAKLAYSTRHVRLEAVGGIRADVVPTAGDLVLAVITEVGQHKRLELRDGRRADLFPGDEIVVCYGSRYAPDQFEAEVPLRIEPCALVAAGGVAGRMVTAHDKVAEPTRIEPLGVLTTENGRPVNLRDWALPATEASRPAPPTIAVLGTSMNSGKTT
;
A
#
# COMPACT_ATOMS: atom_id res chain seq x y z
N MET A 1 -3.32 42.66 18.99
CA MET A 1 -2.23 42.74 17.99
C MET A 1 -1.43 41.44 18.07
N SER A 2 -1.73 40.47 17.22
CA SER A 2 -1.07 39.16 17.17
C SER A 2 -0.30 39.07 15.86
N GLN A 3 1.02 38.87 15.93
CA GLN A 3 1.90 38.90 14.76
C GLN A 3 1.83 37.57 13.99
N LEU A 4 1.50 37.64 12.71
CA LEU A 4 1.67 36.54 11.76
C LEU A 4 3.17 36.33 11.53
N ARG A 5 3.67 35.12 11.84
CA ARG A 5 4.99 34.65 11.40
C ARG A 5 4.87 34.15 9.96
N THR A 6 5.64 34.78 9.06
CA THR A 6 5.81 34.35 7.67
C THR A 6 6.56 33.01 7.63
N LEU A 7 6.00 32.02 6.94
CA LEU A 7 6.65 30.74 6.67
C LEU A 7 7.81 30.93 5.66
N PRO A 8 8.96 30.28 5.83
CA PRO A 8 10.06 30.34 4.87
C PRO A 8 9.68 29.67 3.54
N ALA A 9 10.31 30.12 2.45
CA ALA A 9 10.09 29.67 1.08
C ALA A 9 10.28 28.13 0.93
N PRO A 10 9.62 27.48 -0.05
CA PRO A 10 9.72 26.04 -0.23
C PRO A 10 11.15 25.63 -0.58
N LEU A 11 11.66 24.61 0.13
CA LEU A 11 12.91 23.95 -0.22
C LEU A 11 12.80 23.38 -1.63
N GLU A 12 13.82 23.64 -2.45
CA GLU A 12 13.93 23.20 -3.84
C GLU A 12 13.78 21.67 -3.90
N GLN A 13 12.79 21.20 -4.66
CA GLN A 13 12.53 19.77 -4.82
C GLN A 13 13.69 19.17 -5.62
N PRO A 14 14.34 18.08 -5.14
CA PRO A 14 15.39 17.43 -5.89
C PRO A 14 14.84 16.91 -7.22
N GLN A 15 15.57 17.19 -8.30
CA GLN A 15 15.22 16.76 -9.65
C GLN A 15 15.11 15.23 -9.72
N PRO A 16 14.12 14.67 -10.46
CA PRO A 16 13.96 13.24 -10.58
C PRO A 16 15.19 12.64 -11.30
N VAL A 17 15.90 11.75 -10.60
CA VAL A 17 17.02 10.98 -11.15
C VAL A 17 16.46 10.01 -12.19
N PRO A 18 17.02 9.92 -13.41
CA PRO A 18 16.54 8.99 -14.43
C PRO A 18 16.67 7.54 -13.96
N ALA A 19 15.54 6.83 -13.92
CA ALA A 19 15.47 5.44 -13.51
C ALA A 19 16.17 4.54 -14.54
N THR A 20 17.38 4.07 -14.20
CA THR A 20 17.98 2.93 -14.91
C THR A 20 17.09 1.70 -14.67
N PRO A 21 16.77 0.87 -15.68
CA PRO A 21 15.95 -0.32 -15.48
C PRO A 21 16.64 -1.27 -14.51
N ARG A 22 16.25 -1.22 -13.24
CA ARG A 22 16.76 -2.06 -12.16
C ARG A 22 15.83 -3.26 -12.03
N ARG A 23 16.36 -4.48 -12.12
CA ARG A 23 15.60 -5.65 -11.66
C ARG A 23 15.35 -5.49 -10.17
N PRO A 24 14.09 -5.54 -9.70
CA PRO A 24 13.79 -5.39 -8.28
C PRO A 24 14.40 -6.55 -7.49
N ALA A 25 15.09 -6.24 -6.38
CA ALA A 25 15.68 -7.23 -5.50
C ALA A 25 14.62 -7.85 -4.58
N LEU A 26 13.65 -8.55 -5.16
CA LEU A 26 12.49 -9.08 -4.41
C LEU A 26 12.88 -10.07 -3.29
N HIS A 27 14.05 -10.69 -3.37
CA HIS A 27 14.55 -11.65 -2.39
C HIS A 27 14.95 -11.00 -1.05
N THR A 28 15.28 -9.71 -1.04
CA THR A 28 15.59 -8.96 0.18
C THR A 28 14.41 -8.14 0.70
N ALA A 29 13.39 -7.92 -0.13
CA ALA A 29 12.23 -7.12 0.25
C ALA A 29 11.25 -7.90 1.13
N LYS A 30 10.63 -7.21 2.09
CA LYS A 30 9.52 -7.75 2.88
C LYS A 30 8.25 -7.72 2.04
N LEU A 31 7.76 -8.90 1.67
CA LEU A 31 6.57 -9.04 0.84
C LEU A 31 5.31 -9.11 1.70
N ALA A 32 4.38 -8.18 1.50
CA ALA A 32 3.20 -8.11 2.34
C ALA A 32 2.13 -9.15 2.01
N TYR A 33 1.24 -9.41 2.97
CA TYR A 33 0.17 -10.39 2.88
C TYR A 33 -0.80 -10.13 1.71
N SER A 34 -1.03 -8.86 1.37
CA SER A 34 -1.81 -8.47 0.18
C SER A 34 -1.28 -9.11 -1.11
N THR A 35 0.02 -9.40 -1.19
CA THR A 35 0.69 -9.99 -2.35
C THR A 35 0.71 -11.53 -2.37
N ARG A 36 0.09 -12.20 -1.39
CA ARG A 36 0.23 -13.67 -1.18
C ARG A 36 -0.12 -14.53 -2.38
N HIS A 37 -1.08 -14.13 -3.23
CA HIS A 37 -1.46 -14.92 -4.41
C HIS A 37 -0.65 -14.58 -5.68
N VAL A 38 0.12 -13.49 -5.67
CA VAL A 38 0.92 -13.10 -6.83
C VAL A 38 2.07 -14.06 -7.02
N ARG A 39 2.23 -14.56 -8.25
CA ARG A 39 3.38 -15.35 -8.66
C ARG A 39 4.54 -14.40 -8.95
N LEU A 40 5.56 -14.38 -8.09
CA LEU A 40 6.66 -13.41 -8.19
C LEU A 40 7.53 -13.65 -9.43
N GLU A 41 7.47 -14.86 -10.00
CA GLU A 41 8.14 -15.22 -11.25
C GLU A 41 7.60 -14.41 -12.43
N ALA A 42 6.39 -13.85 -12.31
CA ALA A 42 5.83 -12.96 -13.32
C ALA A 42 6.45 -11.55 -13.28
N VAL A 43 7.22 -11.18 -12.26
CA VAL A 43 7.84 -9.86 -12.14
C VAL A 43 9.11 -9.81 -12.97
N GLY A 44 9.11 -8.97 -14.01
CA GLY A 44 10.24 -8.73 -14.91
C GLY A 44 10.97 -7.40 -14.70
N GLY A 45 10.33 -6.43 -14.04
CA GLY A 45 10.92 -5.09 -13.87
C GLY A 45 10.16 -4.17 -12.92
N ILE A 46 10.52 -2.89 -12.98
CA ILE A 46 9.92 -1.80 -12.20
C ILE A 46 9.77 -0.56 -13.10
N ARG A 47 8.68 0.19 -12.93
CA ARG A 47 8.43 1.46 -13.62
C ARG A 47 7.94 2.54 -12.67
N ALA A 48 8.50 3.74 -12.82
CA ALA A 48 8.08 4.93 -12.09
C ALA A 48 7.22 5.89 -12.95
N ASP A 49 7.20 5.68 -14.26
CA ASP A 49 6.51 6.49 -15.28
C ASP A 49 5.11 5.94 -15.61
N VAL A 50 4.35 5.57 -14.57
CA VAL A 50 2.99 5.04 -14.70
C VAL A 50 2.05 5.72 -13.72
N VAL A 51 0.78 5.87 -14.10
CA VAL A 51 -0.28 6.29 -13.19
C VAL A 51 -0.73 5.06 -12.39
N PRO A 52 -0.58 5.06 -11.06
CA PRO A 52 -0.97 3.92 -10.24
C PRO A 52 -2.47 3.62 -10.29
N THR A 53 -2.81 2.34 -10.23
CA THR A 53 -4.19 1.87 -10.09
C THR A 53 -4.33 0.99 -8.84
N ALA A 54 -5.56 0.86 -8.35
CA ALA A 54 -5.84 -0.02 -7.23
C ALA A 54 -5.40 -1.46 -7.54
N GLY A 55 -4.65 -2.06 -6.61
CA GLY A 55 -4.09 -3.40 -6.73
C GLY A 55 -2.73 -3.48 -7.42
N ASP A 56 -2.19 -2.39 -7.97
CA ASP A 56 -0.83 -2.43 -8.53
C ASP A 56 0.19 -2.68 -7.42
N LEU A 57 1.10 -3.63 -7.64
CA LEU A 57 2.19 -3.90 -6.71
C LEU A 57 3.26 -2.82 -6.85
N VAL A 58 3.72 -2.30 -5.72
CA VAL A 58 4.74 -1.25 -5.64
C VAL A 58 5.87 -1.72 -4.74
N LEU A 59 7.10 -1.56 -5.22
CA LEU A 59 8.30 -1.67 -4.39
C LEU A 59 8.55 -0.29 -3.78
N ALA A 60 8.69 -0.25 -2.47
CA ALA A 60 8.92 0.99 -1.74
C ALA A 60 9.96 0.79 -0.63
N VAL A 61 10.60 1.88 -0.20
CA VAL A 61 11.49 1.91 0.95
C VAL A 61 10.78 2.56 2.12
N ILE A 62 10.90 1.99 3.32
CA ILE A 62 10.44 2.66 4.54
C ILE A 62 11.33 3.88 4.81
N THR A 63 10.74 5.07 4.85
CA THR A 63 11.48 6.30 5.20
C THR A 63 11.32 6.65 6.69
N GLU A 64 10.14 6.41 7.25
CA GLU A 64 9.84 6.70 8.66
C GLU A 64 8.82 5.70 9.21
N VAL A 65 9.07 5.18 10.42
CA VAL A 65 8.17 4.23 11.09
C VAL A 65 7.20 4.98 12.00
N GLY A 66 5.90 4.81 11.74
CA GLY A 66 4.81 5.45 12.46
C GLY A 66 3.85 4.43 13.09
N GLN A 67 2.55 4.59 12.84
CA GLN A 67 1.48 3.76 13.38
C GLN A 67 1.66 2.26 13.10
N HIS A 68 1.90 1.91 11.83
CA HIS A 68 2.07 0.52 11.40
C HIS A 68 3.53 0.09 11.53
N LYS A 69 3.96 -0.25 12.75
CA LYS A 69 5.34 -0.68 13.05
C LYS A 69 5.72 -2.05 12.51
N ARG A 70 4.73 -2.84 12.07
CA ARG A 70 4.89 -4.21 11.60
C ARG A 70 4.13 -4.40 10.30
N LEU A 71 4.71 -5.20 9.41
CA LEU A 71 4.08 -5.67 8.19
C LEU A 71 3.68 -7.14 8.35
N GLU A 72 2.45 -7.47 7.96
CA GLU A 72 2.03 -8.86 7.79
C GLU A 72 2.62 -9.39 6.49
N LEU A 73 3.43 -10.43 6.56
CA LEU A 73 4.12 -11.05 5.45
C LEU A 73 3.21 -12.01 4.68
N ARG A 74 3.64 -12.43 3.48
CA ARG A 74 2.92 -13.40 2.64
C ARG A 74 2.55 -14.71 3.34
N ASP A 75 3.35 -15.14 4.31
CA ASP A 75 3.13 -16.35 5.12
C ASP A 75 2.23 -16.11 6.36
N GLY A 76 1.73 -14.88 6.54
CA GLY A 76 0.92 -14.45 7.69
C GLY A 76 1.74 -14.06 8.93
N ARG A 77 3.08 -14.22 8.93
CA ARG A 77 3.92 -13.76 10.04
C ARG A 77 3.97 -12.24 10.06
N ARG A 78 4.23 -11.66 11.23
CA ARG A 78 4.46 -10.22 11.38
C ARG A 78 5.95 -9.95 11.50
N ALA A 79 6.45 -9.01 10.69
CA ALA A 79 7.83 -8.54 10.73
C ALA A 79 7.86 -7.07 11.15
N ASP A 80 8.77 -6.72 12.06
CA ASP A 80 9.04 -5.32 12.41
C ASP A 80 9.61 -4.55 11.21
N LEU A 81 9.22 -3.28 11.10
CA LEU A 81 9.69 -2.36 10.08
C LEU A 81 10.75 -1.42 10.64
N PHE A 82 11.77 -1.15 9.83
CA PHE A 82 12.86 -0.23 10.09
C PHE A 82 13.05 0.70 8.90
N PRO A 83 13.47 1.96 9.11
CA PRO A 83 13.89 2.83 8.00
C PRO A 83 14.95 2.15 7.13
N GLY A 84 14.80 2.25 5.82
CA GLY A 84 15.65 1.59 4.83
C GLY A 84 15.18 0.19 4.40
N ASP A 85 14.21 -0.42 5.08
CA ASP A 85 13.63 -1.68 4.61
C ASP A 85 12.95 -1.50 3.25
N GLU A 86 13.26 -2.38 2.30
CA GLU A 86 12.48 -2.53 1.07
C GLU A 86 11.23 -3.38 1.35
N ILE A 87 10.06 -2.93 0.91
CA ILE A 87 8.79 -3.63 1.05
C ILE A 87 8.08 -3.74 -0.31
N VAL A 88 7.33 -4.82 -0.49
CA VAL A 88 6.37 -4.93 -1.61
C VAL A 88 4.97 -4.97 -1.06
N VAL A 89 4.18 -3.98 -1.45
CA VAL A 89 2.79 -3.75 -1.05
C VAL A 89 1.96 -3.47 -2.30
N CYS A 90 0.64 -3.32 -2.15
CA CYS A 90 -0.22 -2.89 -3.24
C CYS A 90 -0.74 -1.48 -3.02
N TYR A 91 -0.97 -0.71 -4.09
CA TYR A 91 -1.77 0.50 -4.00
C TYR A 91 -3.23 0.17 -3.72
N GLY A 92 -3.89 0.96 -2.87
CA GLY A 92 -5.33 0.81 -2.63
C GLY A 92 -5.93 1.98 -1.87
N SER A 93 -7.19 2.27 -2.16
CA SER A 93 -7.98 3.19 -1.35
C SER A 93 -8.44 2.48 -0.08
N ARG A 94 -8.44 3.21 1.03
CA ARG A 94 -8.86 2.70 2.34
C ARG A 94 -9.68 3.75 3.05
N TYR A 95 -10.92 3.42 3.40
CA TYR A 95 -11.76 4.23 4.27
C TYR A 95 -11.84 3.57 5.65
N ALA A 96 -11.05 4.09 6.60
CA ALA A 96 -11.06 3.63 7.98
C ALA A 96 -11.16 4.83 8.93
N PRO A 97 -12.38 5.26 9.30
CA PRO A 97 -12.62 6.47 10.08
C PRO A 97 -11.89 6.53 11.42
N ASP A 98 -11.66 5.39 12.08
CA ASP A 98 -10.90 5.32 13.34
C ASP A 98 -9.39 5.18 13.12
N GLN A 99 -8.92 5.20 11.87
CA GLN A 99 -7.52 5.03 11.50
C GLN A 99 -7.10 6.05 10.44
N PHE A 100 -7.05 5.62 9.18
CA PHE A 100 -6.56 6.39 8.06
C PHE A 100 -7.55 6.28 6.91
N GLU A 101 -7.87 7.44 6.33
CA GLU A 101 -8.47 7.55 5.02
C GLU A 101 -7.39 7.81 3.98
N ALA A 102 -7.39 7.01 2.92
CA ALA A 102 -6.39 7.12 1.87
C ALA A 102 -6.95 6.74 0.51
N GLU A 103 -6.33 7.30 -0.52
CA GLU A 103 -6.64 7.08 -1.92
C GLU A 103 -5.41 6.59 -2.69
N VAL A 104 -5.63 5.94 -3.82
CA VAL A 104 -4.54 5.65 -4.77
C VAL A 104 -4.01 6.98 -5.32
N PRO A 105 -2.68 7.24 -5.27
CA PRO A 105 -2.11 8.47 -5.81
C PRO A 105 -2.21 8.50 -7.33
N LEU A 106 -2.23 9.71 -7.91
CA LEU A 106 -2.33 9.92 -9.36
C LEU A 106 -0.97 9.78 -10.09
N ARG A 107 0.12 9.65 -9.34
CA ARG A 107 1.48 9.43 -9.83
C ARG A 107 2.30 8.71 -8.75
N ILE A 108 3.46 8.18 -9.13
CA ILE A 108 4.40 7.61 -8.17
C ILE A 108 5.01 8.75 -7.35
N GLU A 109 4.72 8.79 -6.05
CA GLU A 109 5.15 9.82 -5.12
C GLU A 109 5.22 9.27 -3.68
N PRO A 110 5.97 9.93 -2.78
CA PRO A 110 6.01 9.55 -1.36
C PRO A 110 4.59 9.40 -0.80
N CYS A 111 4.34 8.31 -0.08
CA CYS A 111 3.00 8.01 0.45
C CYS A 111 3.07 7.25 1.78
N ALA A 112 1.93 6.70 2.22
CA ALA A 112 1.81 6.03 3.50
C ALA A 112 1.52 4.54 3.33
N LEU A 113 2.07 3.73 4.23
CA LEU A 113 1.53 2.41 4.52
C LEU A 113 0.25 2.61 5.36
N VAL A 114 -0.91 2.36 4.77
CA VAL A 114 -2.22 2.67 5.37
C VAL A 114 -2.88 1.45 6.02
N ALA A 115 -2.37 0.25 5.74
CA ALA A 115 -2.72 -0.98 6.44
C ALA A 115 -1.52 -1.92 6.57
N ALA A 116 -1.34 -2.52 7.75
CA ALA A 116 -0.29 -3.50 8.03
C ALA A 116 -0.35 -4.76 7.14
N GLY A 117 -1.49 -5.05 6.51
CA GLY A 117 -1.62 -6.10 5.49
C GLY A 117 -0.93 -5.78 4.15
N GLY A 118 -0.32 -4.60 4.02
CA GLY A 118 0.41 -4.18 2.84
C GLY A 118 -0.41 -3.38 1.84
N VAL A 119 -1.05 -2.32 2.31
CA VAL A 119 -1.74 -1.36 1.44
C VAL A 119 -1.03 -0.01 1.54
N ALA A 120 -0.57 0.50 0.40
CA ALA A 120 -0.03 1.84 0.22
C ALA A 120 -1.09 2.78 -0.34
N GLY A 121 -1.08 4.03 0.11
CA GLY A 121 -1.98 5.06 -0.39
C GLY A 121 -1.53 6.45 0.00
N ARG A 122 -1.99 7.45 -0.77
CA ARG A 122 -1.89 8.86 -0.39
C ARG A 122 -2.91 9.11 0.70
N MET A 123 -2.43 9.52 1.87
CA MET A 123 -3.28 9.86 3.00
C MET A 123 -4.15 11.08 2.66
N VAL A 124 -5.44 11.01 2.96
CA VAL A 124 -6.40 12.10 2.84
C VAL A 124 -6.67 12.68 4.22
N THR A 125 -7.06 11.82 5.17
CA THR A 125 -7.27 12.18 6.57
C THR A 125 -6.75 11.09 7.50
N ALA A 126 -6.42 11.47 8.73
CA ALA A 126 -6.08 10.56 9.82
C ALA A 126 -6.92 10.92 11.04
N HIS A 127 -7.31 9.91 11.82
CA HIS A 127 -8.04 10.12 13.06
C HIS A 127 -7.10 10.66 14.15
N ASP A 128 -7.52 11.69 14.89
CA ASP A 128 -6.68 12.42 15.86
C ASP A 128 -6.01 11.56 16.95
N LYS A 129 -6.59 10.39 17.26
CA LYS A 129 -6.05 9.44 18.25
C LYS A 129 -5.05 8.43 17.69
N VAL A 130 -4.67 8.56 16.42
CA VAL A 130 -3.80 7.62 15.71
C VAL A 130 -2.46 8.31 15.51
N ALA A 131 -1.36 7.56 15.71
CA ALA A 131 -0.04 8.12 15.41
C ALA A 131 0.09 8.42 13.91
N GLU A 132 1.07 9.24 13.55
CA GLU A 132 1.43 9.50 12.15
C GLU A 132 1.62 8.18 11.38
N PRO A 133 1.21 8.12 10.09
CA PRO A 133 1.37 6.91 9.31
C PRO A 133 2.85 6.55 9.11
N THR A 134 3.12 5.27 8.88
CA THR A 134 4.45 4.84 8.41
C THR A 134 4.65 5.36 6.99
N ARG A 135 5.70 6.15 6.77
CA ARG A 135 6.02 6.78 5.49
C ARG A 135 6.86 5.85 4.63
N ILE A 136 6.53 5.83 3.35
CA ILE A 136 7.20 5.01 2.37
C ILE A 136 7.52 5.83 1.12
N GLU A 137 8.68 5.57 0.53
CA GLU A 137 9.12 6.12 -0.75
C GLU A 137 8.99 5.05 -1.84
N PRO A 138 7.99 5.13 -2.72
CA PRO A 138 7.88 4.22 -3.86
C PRO A 138 9.08 4.32 -4.80
N LEU A 139 9.74 3.20 -5.07
CA LEU A 139 10.75 3.09 -6.13
C LEU A 139 10.09 2.89 -7.50
N GLY A 140 8.85 2.41 -7.52
CA GLY A 140 8.04 2.21 -8.71
C GLY A 140 7.11 1.00 -8.61
N VAL A 141 6.20 0.89 -9.57
CA VAL A 141 5.28 -0.24 -9.72
C VAL A 141 6.02 -1.41 -10.35
N LEU A 142 5.82 -2.61 -9.80
CA LEU A 142 6.35 -3.85 -10.36
C LEU A 142 5.68 -4.14 -11.69
N THR A 143 6.45 -4.57 -12.68
CA THR A 143 5.96 -4.90 -14.02
C THR A 143 6.31 -6.31 -14.42
N THR A 144 5.49 -6.87 -15.30
CA THR A 144 5.79 -8.09 -16.05
C THR A 144 6.96 -7.88 -17.02
N GLU A 145 7.52 -8.95 -17.58
CA GLU A 145 8.55 -8.86 -18.63
C GLU A 145 8.11 -8.01 -19.84
N ASN A 146 6.81 -7.98 -20.12
CA ASN A 146 6.23 -7.17 -21.19
C ASN A 146 5.96 -5.70 -20.79
N GLY A 147 6.44 -5.26 -19.62
CA GLY A 147 6.29 -3.89 -19.14
C GLY A 147 4.90 -3.51 -18.61
N ARG A 148 3.97 -4.47 -18.50
CA ARG A 148 2.63 -4.24 -17.91
C ARG A 148 2.71 -4.27 -16.38
N PRO A 149 2.04 -3.34 -15.65
CA PRO A 149 1.93 -3.41 -14.19
C PRO A 149 1.44 -4.78 -13.69
N VAL A 150 2.06 -5.27 -12.62
CA VAL A 150 1.61 -6.45 -11.88
C VAL A 150 0.50 -6.01 -10.95
N ASN A 151 -0.73 -6.47 -11.21
CA ASN A 151 -1.90 -6.09 -10.43
C ASN A 151 -2.54 -7.30 -9.75
N LEU A 152 -2.93 -7.16 -8.48
CA LEU A 152 -3.60 -8.22 -7.70
C LEU A 152 -4.78 -8.89 -8.41
N ARG A 153 -5.51 -8.16 -9.25
CA ARG A 153 -6.68 -8.68 -9.98
C ARG A 153 -6.34 -9.84 -10.91
N ASP A 154 -5.12 -9.88 -11.46
CA ASP A 154 -4.68 -10.91 -12.40
C ASP A 154 -4.39 -12.24 -11.69
N TRP A 155 -4.33 -12.23 -10.35
CA TRP A 155 -4.17 -13.41 -9.48
C TRP A 155 -5.37 -13.60 -8.55
N ALA A 156 -6.56 -13.15 -8.97
CA ALA A 156 -7.79 -13.43 -8.25
C ALA A 156 -8.08 -14.94 -8.19
N LEU A 157 -8.65 -15.40 -7.08
CA LEU A 157 -9.11 -16.78 -6.97
C LEU A 157 -10.28 -17.01 -7.94
N PRO A 158 -10.36 -18.20 -8.57
CA PRO A 158 -11.46 -18.51 -9.48
C PRO A 158 -12.80 -18.45 -8.75
N ALA A 159 -13.82 -17.93 -9.42
CA ALA A 159 -15.18 -18.02 -8.93
C ALA A 159 -15.55 -19.50 -8.78
N THR A 160 -16.02 -19.88 -7.60
CA THR A 160 -16.49 -21.24 -7.33
C THR A 160 -18.00 -21.26 -7.47
N GLU A 161 -18.53 -22.09 -8.37
CA GLU A 161 -19.97 -22.34 -8.44
C GLU A 161 -20.41 -23.12 -7.19
N ALA A 162 -21.51 -22.69 -6.57
CA ALA A 162 -22.04 -23.34 -5.39
C ALA A 162 -22.60 -24.73 -5.75
N SER A 163 -21.88 -25.80 -5.38
CA SER A 163 -22.26 -27.18 -5.68
C SER A 163 -23.30 -27.76 -4.72
N ARG A 164 -23.70 -27.02 -3.67
CA ARG A 164 -24.61 -27.45 -2.62
C ARG A 164 -25.57 -26.31 -2.26
N PRO A 165 -26.76 -26.60 -1.70
CA PRO A 165 -27.61 -25.54 -1.14
C PRO A 165 -26.78 -24.74 -0.14
N ALA A 166 -26.70 -23.43 -0.35
CA ALA A 166 -25.94 -22.56 0.52
C ALA A 166 -26.50 -22.64 1.95
N PRO A 167 -25.65 -22.72 2.99
CA PRO A 167 -26.14 -22.63 4.36
C PRO A 167 -26.87 -21.28 4.56
N PRO A 168 -27.85 -21.21 5.48
CA PRO A 168 -28.49 -19.94 5.83
C PRO A 168 -27.44 -18.87 6.13
N THR A 169 -27.46 -17.80 5.33
CA THR A 169 -26.46 -16.72 5.39
C THR A 169 -27.16 -15.45 5.85
N ILE A 170 -26.74 -14.91 6.98
CA ILE A 170 -27.27 -13.66 7.54
C ILE A 170 -26.21 -12.57 7.33
N ALA A 171 -26.59 -11.47 6.67
CA ALA A 171 -25.72 -10.32 6.48
C ALA A 171 -26.06 -9.22 7.49
N VAL A 172 -25.08 -8.80 8.30
CA VAL A 172 -25.20 -7.65 9.21
C VAL A 172 -24.45 -6.47 8.58
N LEU A 173 -25.17 -5.41 8.23
CA LEU A 173 -24.61 -4.23 7.55
C LEU A 173 -24.60 -3.02 8.48
N GLY A 174 -23.58 -2.18 8.34
CA GLY A 174 -23.48 -0.92 9.09
C GLY A 174 -22.45 0.01 8.45
N THR A 175 -22.73 1.31 8.48
CA THR A 175 -22.03 2.35 7.70
C THR A 175 -20.72 2.85 8.30
N SER A 176 -20.41 2.49 9.55
CA SER A 176 -19.21 2.95 10.25
C SER A 176 -18.43 1.83 10.96
N MET A 177 -17.19 2.11 11.35
CA MET A 177 -16.45 1.26 12.29
C MET A 177 -17.17 1.22 13.64
N ASN A 178 -17.04 0.10 14.36
CA ASN A 178 -17.68 -0.14 15.66
C ASN A 178 -19.22 -0.06 15.67
N SER A 179 -19.89 -0.23 14.52
CA SER A 179 -21.36 -0.22 14.43
C SER A 179 -22.04 -1.54 14.89
N GLY A 180 -21.36 -2.37 15.68
CA GLY A 180 -21.88 -3.66 16.16
C GLY A 180 -21.90 -4.81 15.14
N LYS A 181 -21.16 -4.71 14.02
CA LYS A 181 -21.05 -5.80 13.01
C LYS A 181 -20.34 -7.05 13.53
N THR A 182 -19.58 -6.94 14.61
CA THR A 182 -18.72 -8.00 15.17
C THR A 182 -19.12 -8.35 16.62
N THR A 183 -20.35 -8.03 17.03
CA THR A 183 -20.92 -8.40 18.33
C THR A 183 -21.54 -9.79 18.27
#